data_AF-A0A2J5HPP3-F1
#
_entry.id   AF-A0A2J5HPP3-F1
#
_cell.length_a   1.000
_cell.length_b   1.000
_cell.length_c   1.000
_cell.angle_alpha   90.00
_cell.angle_beta   90.00
_cell.angle_gamma   90.00
#
_symmetry.space_group_name_H-M   'P 1'
#
loop_
_entity.id
_entity.type
_entity.pdbx_description
1 polymer ?
#
loop_
_entity_poly.entity_id
_entity_poly.type
_entity_poly.pdbx_seq_one_letter_code
_entity_poly.pdbx_strand_id
1 'polypeptide(L)'
;MDKERVTAVYSVLHLVFHRNKNQHGKTKWWKWLSLLKRATKSLLENLECELARSRNESTVDKRAKYLATSVIPKCYCVFSTVVADGQFSTLGIVLIATLARLTKAMAIDKRLGSQPQKSRVLTIPHQNYTPKEDIGEVLSRTQDHSNAAVNTETPTAHPTVLGLRKNNGLERKRRPGSTDVKKPKKMKKAKKDAIDELFAGIR
;
A
#
# COMPACT_ATOMS: atom_id res chain seq x y z
N MET A 1 4.17 -17.00 -26.03
CA MET A 1 3.56 -16.14 -24.99
C MET A 1 2.07 -16.43 -24.98
N ASP A 2 1.49 -16.76 -23.82
CA ASP A 2 0.13 -17.30 -23.76
C ASP A 2 -0.92 -16.19 -23.74
N LYS A 3 -1.55 -15.88 -24.88
CA LYS A 3 -2.52 -14.77 -25.03
C LYS A 3 -3.65 -14.86 -24.00
N GLU A 4 -4.28 -16.02 -23.87
CA GLU A 4 -5.40 -16.24 -22.94
C GLU A 4 -5.03 -15.91 -21.49
N ARG A 5 -3.81 -16.30 -21.07
CA ARG A 5 -3.32 -16.02 -19.72
C ARG A 5 -3.09 -14.52 -19.52
N VAL A 6 -2.55 -13.82 -20.52
CA VAL A 6 -2.37 -12.37 -20.47
C VAL A 6 -3.72 -11.65 -20.40
N THR A 7 -4.71 -12.09 -21.17
CA THR A 7 -6.09 -11.56 -21.12
C THR A 7 -6.71 -11.77 -19.74
N ALA A 8 -6.59 -12.97 -19.17
CA ALA A 8 -7.12 -13.26 -17.83
C ALA A 8 -6.47 -12.36 -16.75
N VAL A 9 -5.17 -12.13 -16.84
CA VAL A 9 -4.46 -11.20 -15.94
C VAL A 9 -4.95 -9.77 -16.14
N TYR A 10 -5.13 -9.33 -17.38
CA TYR A 10 -5.68 -8.01 -17.68
C TYR A 10 -7.07 -7.80 -17.07
N SER A 11 -7.96 -8.79 -17.17
CA SER A 11 -9.30 -8.74 -16.59
C SER A 11 -9.24 -8.53 -15.07
N VAL A 12 -8.42 -9.31 -14.37
CA VAL A 12 -8.22 -9.14 -12.91
C VAL A 12 -7.69 -7.75 -12.60
N LEU A 13 -6.69 -7.30 -13.35
CA LEU A 13 -6.07 -5.99 -13.15
C LEU A 13 -7.06 -4.84 -13.39
N HIS A 14 -7.94 -4.99 -14.38
CA HIS A 14 -9.00 -4.05 -14.69
C HIS A 14 -10.03 -3.97 -13.55
N LEU A 15 -10.47 -5.12 -13.03
CA LEU A 15 -11.43 -5.19 -11.91
C LEU A 15 -10.86 -4.56 -10.63
N VAL A 16 -9.63 -4.92 -10.26
CA VAL A 16 -8.92 -4.34 -9.11
C VAL A 16 -8.78 -2.83 -9.29
N PHE A 17 -8.39 -2.37 -10.49
CA PHE A 17 -8.27 -0.95 -10.79
C PHE A 17 -9.60 -0.21 -10.67
N HIS A 18 -10.69 -0.76 -11.19
CA HIS A 18 -12.00 -0.12 -11.12
C HIS A 18 -12.49 -0.02 -9.67
N ARG A 19 -12.41 -1.12 -8.91
CA ARG A 19 -12.92 -1.21 -7.55
C ARG A 19 -12.21 -0.26 -6.57
N ASN A 20 -10.93 -0.03 -6.78
CA ASN A 20 -10.04 0.65 -5.83
C ASN A 20 -9.71 2.11 -6.23
N LYS A 21 -10.18 2.58 -7.40
CA LYS A 21 -9.86 3.91 -7.93
C LYS A 21 -10.25 5.04 -6.99
N ASN A 22 -11.44 4.94 -6.40
CA ASN A 22 -11.98 6.00 -5.56
C ASN A 22 -11.27 6.11 -4.19
N GLN A 23 -10.63 5.04 -3.74
CA GLN A 23 -9.95 4.98 -2.44
C GLN A 23 -8.46 5.31 -2.58
N HIS A 24 -7.82 4.82 -3.63
CA HIS A 24 -6.37 4.83 -3.74
C HIS A 24 -5.84 5.63 -4.93
N GLY A 25 -6.69 6.31 -5.70
CA GLY A 25 -6.29 7.02 -6.93
C GLY A 25 -5.15 8.03 -6.78
N LYS A 26 -4.91 8.55 -5.56
CA LYS A 26 -3.85 9.53 -5.25
C LYS A 26 -2.57 8.91 -4.67
N THR A 27 -2.53 7.60 -4.40
CA THR A 27 -1.36 6.97 -3.77
C THR A 27 -0.21 6.79 -4.78
N LYS A 28 1.03 6.71 -4.26
CA LYS A 28 2.22 6.50 -5.10
C LYS A 28 2.16 5.17 -5.85
N TRP A 29 1.71 4.10 -5.18
CA TRP A 29 1.60 2.77 -5.78
C TRP A 29 0.50 2.68 -6.84
N TRP A 30 -0.53 3.52 -6.77
CA TRP A 30 -1.61 3.55 -7.78
C TRP A 30 -1.11 3.93 -9.17
N LYS A 31 -0.10 4.82 -9.25
CA LYS A 31 0.54 5.19 -10.52
C LYS A 31 1.19 3.97 -11.18
N TRP A 32 1.83 3.12 -10.38
CA TRP A 32 2.45 1.88 -10.85
C TRP A 32 1.43 0.83 -11.28
N LEU A 33 0.32 0.68 -10.54
CA LEU A 33 -0.81 -0.13 -10.98
C LEU A 33 -1.40 0.37 -12.31
N SER A 34 -1.59 1.67 -12.44
CA SER A 34 -2.08 2.31 -13.67
C SER A 34 -1.15 2.05 -14.85
N LEU A 35 0.16 2.19 -14.63
CA LEU A 35 1.20 1.91 -15.62
C LEU A 35 1.17 0.43 -16.03
N LEU A 36 1.14 -0.48 -15.06
CA LEU A 36 1.07 -1.91 -15.31
C LEU A 36 -0.15 -2.27 -16.16
N LYS A 37 -1.33 -1.75 -15.80
CA LYS A 37 -2.58 -1.97 -16.56
C LYS A 37 -2.49 -1.50 -18.01
N ARG A 38 -1.91 -0.32 -18.23
CA ARG A 38 -1.71 0.23 -19.58
C ARG A 38 -0.68 -0.59 -20.37
N ALA A 39 0.41 -1.01 -19.73
CA ALA A 39 1.43 -1.84 -20.34
C ALA A 39 0.86 -3.21 -20.76
N THR A 40 0.08 -3.86 -19.88
CA THR A 40 -0.60 -5.12 -20.19
C THR A 40 -1.63 -4.95 -21.31
N LYS A 41 -2.40 -3.85 -21.31
CA LYS A 41 -3.36 -3.57 -22.40
C LYS A 41 -2.64 -3.40 -23.74
N SER A 42 -1.58 -2.58 -23.77
CA SER A 42 -0.80 -2.36 -24.97
C SER A 42 -0.22 -3.67 -25.48
N LEU A 43 0.34 -4.50 -24.59
CA LEU A 43 0.85 -5.82 -24.95
C LEU A 43 -0.23 -6.72 -25.57
N LEU A 44 -1.45 -6.71 -25.03
CA LEU A 44 -2.57 -7.47 -25.59
C LEU A 44 -2.98 -6.97 -26.98
N GLU A 45 -3.10 -5.66 -27.17
CA GLU A 45 -3.41 -5.05 -28.48
C GLU A 45 -2.37 -5.43 -29.55
N ASN A 46 -1.08 -5.48 -29.19
CA ASN A 46 -0.05 -5.91 -30.14
C ASN A 46 -0.08 -7.40 -30.43
N LEU A 47 -0.39 -8.25 -29.43
CA LEU A 47 -0.59 -9.69 -29.65
C LEU A 47 -1.78 -9.98 -30.57
N GLU A 48 -2.84 -9.18 -30.48
CA GLU A 48 -3.99 -9.28 -31.39
C GLU A 48 -3.64 -8.86 -32.81
N CYS A 49 -2.90 -7.75 -32.97
CA CYS A 49 -2.42 -7.30 -34.27
C CYS A 49 -1.44 -8.28 -34.91
N GLU A 50 -0.56 -8.92 -34.14
CA GLU A 50 0.36 -9.97 -34.62
C GLU A 50 -0.37 -11.17 -35.21
N LEU A 51 -1.41 -11.65 -34.51
CA LEU A 51 -2.19 -12.78 -34.98
C LEU A 51 -2.94 -12.47 -36.28
N ALA A 52 -3.30 -11.20 -36.51
CA ALA A 52 -3.94 -10.73 -37.73
C ALA A 52 -2.97 -10.37 -38.87
N ARG A 53 -1.71 -10.03 -38.55
CA ARG A 53 -0.70 -9.56 -39.50
C ARG A 53 0.65 -10.19 -39.15
N SER A 54 1.01 -11.25 -39.85
CA SER A 54 2.19 -12.13 -39.68
C SER A 54 3.59 -11.45 -39.76
N ARG A 55 3.79 -10.20 -39.32
CA ARG A 55 5.01 -9.42 -39.66
C ARG A 55 5.69 -8.61 -38.54
N ASN A 56 5.18 -8.51 -37.32
CA ASN A 56 5.76 -7.59 -36.29
C ASN A 56 6.17 -8.27 -34.98
N GLU A 57 6.60 -9.54 -35.01
CA GLU A 57 7.05 -10.30 -33.83
C GLU A 57 8.07 -9.51 -33.00
N SER A 58 8.96 -8.78 -33.69
CA SER A 58 9.99 -7.92 -33.10
C SER A 58 9.46 -6.79 -32.20
N THR A 59 8.23 -6.32 -32.41
CA THR A 59 7.65 -5.21 -31.63
C THR A 59 7.06 -5.69 -30.30
N VAL A 60 6.40 -6.86 -30.31
CA VAL A 60 5.87 -7.52 -29.11
C VAL A 60 7.03 -7.90 -28.19
N ASP A 61 8.10 -8.45 -28.76
CA ASP A 61 9.28 -8.87 -28.01
C ASP A 61 10.00 -7.69 -27.35
N LYS A 62 10.15 -6.56 -28.06
CA LYS A 62 10.70 -5.33 -27.47
C LYS A 62 9.88 -4.83 -26.29
N ARG A 63 8.54 -4.81 -26.41
CA ARG A 63 7.65 -4.39 -25.32
C ARG A 63 7.67 -5.36 -24.15
N ALA A 64 7.66 -6.66 -24.43
CA ALA A 64 7.75 -7.70 -23.41
C ALA A 64 9.08 -7.59 -22.64
N LYS A 65 10.20 -7.37 -23.35
CA LYS A 65 11.52 -7.14 -22.74
C LYS A 65 11.54 -5.89 -21.86
N TYR A 66 11.00 -4.76 -22.33
CA TYR A 66 10.90 -3.54 -21.52
C TYR A 66 10.07 -3.73 -20.25
N LEU A 67 8.92 -4.40 -20.38
CA LEU A 67 8.05 -4.71 -19.24
C LEU A 67 8.77 -5.61 -18.23
N ALA A 68 9.50 -6.62 -18.71
CA ALA A 68 10.29 -7.54 -17.90
C ALA A 68 11.46 -6.87 -17.17
N THR A 69 12.24 -6.03 -17.85
CA THR A 69 13.47 -5.45 -17.28
C THR A 69 13.21 -4.22 -16.43
N SER A 70 12.21 -3.40 -16.79
CA SER A 70 12.05 -2.06 -16.20
C SER A 70 10.81 -1.92 -15.35
N VAL A 71 9.67 -2.43 -15.81
CA VAL A 71 8.37 -2.16 -15.17
C VAL A 71 8.09 -3.17 -14.06
N ILE A 72 8.28 -4.46 -14.32
CA ILE A 72 8.00 -5.53 -13.35
C ILE A 72 8.82 -5.39 -12.06
N PRO A 73 10.15 -5.17 -12.09
CA PRO A 73 10.93 -5.04 -10.86
C PRO A 73 10.50 -3.83 -10.02
N LYS A 74 10.19 -2.70 -10.67
CA LYS A 74 9.71 -1.50 -9.99
C LYS A 74 8.31 -1.71 -9.38
N CYS A 75 7.41 -2.36 -10.12
CA CYS A 75 6.09 -2.71 -9.61
C CYS A 75 6.20 -3.65 -8.41
N TYR A 76 7.11 -4.64 -8.45
CA TYR A 76 7.35 -5.53 -7.32
C TYR A 76 7.78 -4.76 -6.08
N CYS A 77 8.82 -3.91 -6.17
CA CYS A 77 9.27 -3.10 -5.04
C CYS A 77 8.15 -2.24 -4.45
N VAL A 78 7.39 -1.56 -5.31
CA VAL A 78 6.30 -0.66 -4.87
C VAL A 78 5.10 -1.42 -4.31
N PHE A 79 4.75 -2.59 -4.85
CA PHE A 79 3.65 -3.39 -4.30
C PHE A 79 4.05 -4.06 -2.99
N SER A 80 5.32 -4.44 -2.82
CA SER A 80 5.86 -4.93 -1.56
C SER A 80 5.74 -3.88 -0.44
N THR A 81 5.87 -2.59 -0.74
CA THR A 81 5.60 -1.56 0.30
C THR A 81 4.14 -1.52 0.73
N VAL A 82 3.19 -1.82 -0.18
CA VAL A 82 1.76 -1.91 0.16
C VAL A 82 1.48 -3.10 1.08
N VAL A 83 2.21 -4.20 0.89
CA VAL A 83 2.14 -5.36 1.80
C VAL A 83 2.71 -4.99 3.18
N ALA A 84 3.88 -4.33 3.19
CA ALA A 84 4.57 -3.95 4.42
C ALA A 84 3.82 -2.89 5.24
N ASP A 85 3.02 -2.02 4.61
CA ASP A 85 2.21 -0.99 5.27
C ASP A 85 1.13 -1.56 6.21
N GLY A 86 0.77 -2.85 6.07
CA GLY A 86 -0.16 -3.53 6.99
C GLY A 86 -1.65 -3.22 6.73
N GLN A 87 -1.98 -1.96 6.46
CA GLN A 87 -3.38 -1.50 6.34
C GLN A 87 -4.09 -2.04 5.08
N PHE A 88 -3.33 -2.34 4.03
CA PHE A 88 -3.84 -2.85 2.76
C PHE A 88 -3.11 -4.11 2.30
N SER A 89 -2.60 -4.92 3.23
CA SER A 89 -1.76 -6.09 2.90
C SER A 89 -2.45 -7.09 2.00
N THR A 90 -3.75 -7.35 2.19
CA THR A 90 -4.52 -8.24 1.32
C THR A 90 -4.52 -7.76 -0.13
N LEU A 91 -4.73 -6.45 -0.34
CA LEU A 91 -4.66 -5.86 -1.68
C LEU A 91 -3.23 -5.93 -2.23
N GLY A 92 -2.23 -5.62 -1.41
CA GLY A 92 -0.82 -5.75 -1.78
C GLY A 92 -0.45 -7.15 -2.25
N ILE A 93 -0.90 -8.20 -1.54
CA ILE A 93 -0.66 -9.60 -1.91
C ILE A 93 -1.32 -9.92 -3.26
N VAL A 94 -2.56 -9.46 -3.50
CA VAL A 94 -3.23 -9.62 -4.80
C VAL A 94 -2.46 -8.93 -5.92
N LEU A 95 -1.89 -7.75 -5.68
CA LEU A 95 -1.05 -7.05 -6.66
C LEU A 95 0.23 -7.81 -6.99
N ILE A 96 0.92 -8.37 -5.98
CA ILE A 96 2.11 -9.19 -6.21
C ILE A 96 1.76 -10.51 -6.92
N ALA A 97 0.66 -11.15 -6.53
CA ALA A 97 0.19 -12.38 -7.17
C ALA A 97 -0.19 -12.16 -8.64
N THR A 98 -0.88 -11.06 -8.95
CA THR A 98 -1.22 -10.71 -10.34
C THR A 98 0.03 -10.35 -11.15
N LEU A 99 1.01 -9.68 -10.52
CA LEU A 99 2.31 -9.42 -11.14
C LEU A 99 3.04 -10.72 -11.46
N ALA A 100 3.10 -11.68 -10.53
CA ALA A 100 3.71 -13.00 -10.76
C ALA A 100 2.99 -13.81 -11.85
N ARG A 101 1.66 -13.73 -11.90
CA ARG A 101 0.90 -14.34 -13.01
C ARG A 101 1.24 -13.71 -14.35
N LEU A 102 1.44 -12.39 -14.40
CA LEU A 102 1.85 -11.69 -15.62
C LEU A 102 3.25 -12.15 -16.05
N THR A 103 4.21 -12.24 -15.14
CA THR A 103 5.58 -12.68 -15.47
C THR A 103 5.61 -14.11 -16.01
N LYS A 104 4.80 -15.01 -15.42
CA LYS A 104 4.61 -16.38 -15.89
C LYS A 104 3.96 -16.43 -17.27
N ALA A 105 2.91 -15.64 -17.52
CA ALA A 105 2.23 -15.57 -18.82
C ALA A 105 3.14 -15.05 -19.95
N MET A 106 4.05 -14.14 -19.59
CA MET A 106 5.10 -13.63 -20.48
C MET A 106 6.26 -14.60 -20.70
N ALA A 107 6.28 -15.75 -20.00
CA ALA A 107 7.38 -16.71 -19.98
C ALA A 107 8.75 -16.07 -19.65
N ILE A 108 8.76 -15.00 -18.84
CA ILE A 108 9.99 -14.33 -18.38
C ILE A 108 10.88 -15.32 -17.64
N ASP A 109 10.28 -16.24 -16.88
CA ASP A 109 10.94 -17.31 -16.15
C ASP A 109 11.86 -18.17 -17.04
N LYS A 110 11.46 -18.41 -18.30
CA LYS A 110 12.27 -19.15 -19.28
C LYS A 110 13.33 -18.28 -19.96
N ARG A 111 13.09 -16.97 -20.10
CA ARG A 111 14.00 -16.04 -20.78
C ARG A 111 15.11 -15.49 -19.87
N LEU A 112 14.91 -15.46 -18.56
CA LEU A 112 15.90 -14.95 -17.59
C LEU A 112 16.76 -16.05 -16.97
N GLY A 113 16.54 -17.33 -17.30
CA GLY A 113 17.42 -18.43 -16.90
C GLY A 113 17.50 -18.71 -15.39
N SER A 114 16.77 -17.98 -14.56
CA SER A 114 16.64 -18.25 -13.13
C SER A 114 15.55 -19.30 -12.95
N GLN A 115 15.93 -20.58 -13.10
CA GLN A 115 15.23 -21.68 -12.45
C GLN A 115 14.85 -21.21 -11.04
N PRO A 116 13.61 -21.40 -10.56
CA PRO A 116 13.33 -21.18 -9.15
C PRO A 116 14.29 -22.09 -8.41
N GLN A 117 15.35 -21.50 -7.84
CA GLN A 117 16.15 -22.14 -6.82
C GLN A 117 15.08 -22.64 -5.86
N LYS A 118 14.85 -23.96 -5.83
CA LYS A 118 14.16 -24.60 -4.72
C LYS A 118 14.83 -23.96 -3.53
N SER A 119 14.11 -23.13 -2.81
CA SER A 119 14.59 -22.61 -1.55
C SER A 119 14.85 -23.88 -0.75
N ARG A 120 16.11 -24.33 -0.76
CA ARG A 120 16.68 -24.96 0.42
C ARG A 120 16.30 -23.96 1.49
N VAL A 121 15.36 -24.39 2.33
CA VAL A 121 15.19 -23.83 3.65
C VAL A 121 16.60 -23.56 4.11
N LEU A 122 16.97 -22.28 4.22
CA LEU A 122 18.14 -21.91 4.97
C LEU A 122 17.77 -22.34 6.38
N THR A 123 18.13 -23.58 6.72
CA THR A 123 18.34 -23.99 8.09
C THR A 123 19.40 -23.02 8.57
N ILE A 124 18.93 -21.93 9.20
CA ILE A 124 19.76 -21.05 9.98
C ILE A 124 20.54 -22.01 10.89
N PRO A 125 21.88 -22.11 10.78
CA PRO A 125 22.63 -22.84 11.78
C PRO A 125 22.24 -22.22 13.10
N HIS A 126 21.66 -23.02 14.00
CA HIS A 126 21.33 -22.62 15.36
C HIS A 126 22.67 -22.41 16.08
N GLN A 127 23.37 -21.35 15.72
CA GLN A 127 24.47 -20.81 16.48
C GLN A 127 23.81 -20.37 17.77
N ASN A 128 24.20 -21.01 18.88
CA ASN A 128 23.67 -20.79 20.21
C ASN A 128 23.75 -19.30 20.57
N TYR A 129 22.75 -18.54 20.16
CA TYR A 129 22.52 -17.20 20.61
C TYR A 129 21.68 -17.34 21.86
N THR A 130 22.34 -17.32 23.02
CA THR A 130 21.68 -17.02 24.27
C THR A 130 21.23 -15.56 24.17
N PRO A 131 19.91 -15.27 24.11
CA PRO A 131 19.47 -13.90 24.19
C PRO A 131 19.84 -13.38 25.57
N LYS A 132 20.81 -12.46 25.65
CA LYS A 132 20.86 -11.55 26.78
C LYS A 132 19.70 -10.60 26.54
N GLU A 133 18.56 -10.89 27.15
CA GLU A 133 17.43 -9.99 27.19
C GLU A 133 17.93 -8.65 27.76
N ASP A 134 18.06 -7.64 26.89
CA ASP A 134 18.26 -6.27 27.33
C ASP A 134 16.92 -5.80 27.89
N ILE A 135 16.73 -6.05 29.19
CA ILE A 135 15.63 -5.49 29.96
C ILE A 135 15.89 -3.99 29.98
N GLY A 136 15.21 -3.26 29.09
CA GLY A 136 15.37 -1.81 28.95
C GLY A 136 15.25 -1.07 30.29
N GLU A 137 16.01 0.01 30.43
CA GLU A 137 16.02 0.81 31.65
C GLU A 137 14.68 1.50 31.92
N VAL A 138 14.22 1.38 33.17
CA VAL A 138 13.05 2.10 33.68
C VAL A 138 13.42 3.56 33.88
N LEU A 139 12.94 4.45 33.01
CA LEU A 139 12.99 5.89 33.26
C LEU A 139 11.98 6.25 34.35
N SER A 140 12.47 6.48 35.57
CA SER A 140 11.67 7.09 36.64
C SER A 140 11.25 8.49 36.23
N ARG A 141 9.96 8.69 36.04
CA ARG A 141 9.37 10.02 35.91
C ARG A 141 9.31 10.63 37.30
N THR A 142 10.25 11.50 37.64
CA THR A 142 10.12 12.38 38.81
C THR A 142 8.87 13.24 38.60
N GLN A 143 7.80 12.86 39.28
CA GLN A 143 6.67 13.74 39.53
C GLN A 143 7.07 14.71 40.64
N ASP A 144 7.76 15.78 40.29
CA ASP A 144 7.97 16.88 41.23
C ASP A 144 6.78 17.85 41.09
N HIS A 145 5.69 17.47 41.76
CA HIS A 145 4.68 18.41 42.22
C HIS A 145 4.87 18.63 43.72
N SER A 146 5.66 19.63 44.12
CA SER A 146 5.30 20.57 45.18
C SER A 146 6.41 21.59 45.44
N ASN A 147 6.00 22.85 45.48
CA ASN A 147 6.73 24.03 45.92
C ASN A 147 7.58 23.81 47.19
N ALA A 148 8.84 24.24 47.18
CA ALA A 148 9.50 24.85 48.33
C ALA A 148 10.76 25.61 47.86
N ALA A 149 10.86 26.86 48.31
CA ALA A 149 11.88 27.82 47.94
C ALA A 149 13.25 27.51 48.58
N VAL A 150 14.34 27.70 47.83
CA VAL A 150 15.64 28.16 48.36
C VAL A 150 16.33 28.98 47.28
N ASN A 151 16.60 30.25 47.60
CA ASN A 151 17.46 31.17 46.85
C ASN A 151 18.93 30.87 47.15
N THR A 152 19.82 30.96 46.16
CA THR A 152 21.13 31.65 46.26
C THR A 152 21.71 31.89 44.85
N GLU A 153 21.51 33.11 44.36
CA GLU A 153 22.49 34.02 43.73
C GLU A 153 23.42 33.56 42.57
N THR A 154 23.08 34.08 41.38
CA THR A 154 23.81 34.56 40.16
C THR A 154 25.29 35.00 40.29
N PRO A 155 26.08 35.31 39.20
CA PRO A 155 25.71 35.78 37.84
C PRO A 155 26.53 35.21 36.64
N THR A 156 26.10 35.32 35.37
CA THR A 156 26.60 36.36 34.45
C THR A 156 25.68 36.54 33.22
N ALA A 157 25.14 37.75 33.08
CA ALA A 157 24.77 38.55 31.89
C ALA A 157 24.02 37.89 30.70
N HIS A 158 22.72 38.16 30.48
CA HIS A 158 22.05 39.34 29.85
C HIS A 158 22.08 39.34 28.30
N PRO A 159 21.13 39.98 27.59
CA PRO A 159 19.66 39.96 27.71
C PRO A 159 18.95 39.95 26.31
N THR A 160 17.62 39.78 26.27
CA THR A 160 16.62 40.45 25.37
C THR A 160 15.30 39.68 25.56
N VAL A 161 14.50 39.97 26.58
CA VAL A 161 13.51 41.07 26.69
C VAL A 161 12.33 40.89 25.73
N LEU A 162 11.24 40.38 26.32
CA LEU A 162 9.84 40.80 26.19
C LEU A 162 9.16 40.63 24.80
N GLY A 163 7.95 40.10 24.68
CA GLY A 163 6.84 40.33 25.59
C GLY A 163 5.74 39.27 25.50
N LEU A 164 5.34 38.89 26.71
CA LEU A 164 4.05 38.39 27.15
C LEU A 164 2.86 39.15 26.51
N ARG A 165 1.81 38.45 26.08
CA ARG A 165 0.46 38.81 26.55
C ARG A 165 -0.58 37.68 26.45
N LYS A 166 -1.30 37.61 27.57
CA LYS A 166 -2.34 36.68 27.99
C LYS A 166 -3.71 37.12 27.48
N ASN A 167 -4.54 36.11 27.24
CA ASN A 167 -6.01 35.99 27.20
C ASN A 167 -6.88 37.25 27.41
N ASN A 168 -7.99 37.35 26.66
CA ASN A 168 -9.35 36.98 27.13
C ASN A 168 -10.40 37.42 26.10
N GLY A 169 -11.52 36.70 26.08
CA GLY A 169 -12.53 36.76 25.02
C GLY A 169 -13.49 37.95 25.11
N LEU A 170 -14.54 37.90 24.27
CA LEU A 170 -15.81 38.58 24.46
C LEU A 170 -16.86 38.04 23.47
N GLU A 171 -18.09 38.04 23.98
CA GLU A 171 -19.31 37.38 23.53
C GLU A 171 -20.04 38.01 22.33
N ARG A 172 -21.13 37.30 21.94
CA ARG A 172 -22.40 37.74 21.30
C ARG A 172 -22.34 37.80 19.77
N LYS A 173 -23.26 37.17 19.04
CA LYS A 173 -24.72 37.37 19.13
C LYS A 173 -25.51 36.20 18.49
N ARG A 174 -26.72 35.96 18.99
CA ARG A 174 -27.68 34.91 18.63
C ARG A 174 -28.70 35.36 17.53
N ARG A 175 -29.08 34.40 16.66
CA ARG A 175 -30.43 34.01 16.12
C ARG A 175 -31.22 34.98 15.20
N PRO A 176 -32.29 34.57 14.45
CA PRO A 176 -33.13 33.32 14.51
C PRO A 176 -33.63 32.68 13.17
N GLY A 177 -34.32 31.52 13.27
CA GLY A 177 -35.36 31.02 12.32
C GLY A 177 -35.10 29.61 11.70
N SER A 178 -35.44 28.49 12.37
CA SER A 178 -36.69 27.67 12.32
C SER A 178 -36.94 26.84 11.05
N THR A 179 -36.82 25.51 11.13
CA THR A 179 -37.96 24.56 11.04
C THR A 179 -37.51 23.11 11.27
N ASP A 180 -38.36 22.38 12.02
CA ASP A 180 -38.27 21.03 12.55
C ASP A 180 -38.83 20.01 11.54
N VAL A 181 -38.13 18.89 11.26
CA VAL A 181 -38.76 17.60 10.91
C VAL A 181 -37.88 16.42 11.38
N LYS A 182 -38.39 15.64 12.35
CA LYS A 182 -37.90 14.30 12.76
C LYS A 182 -38.21 13.20 11.71
N LYS A 183 -37.29 12.24 11.50
CA LYS A 183 -37.53 10.91 10.87
C LYS A 183 -36.75 9.77 11.56
N PRO A 184 -37.23 8.50 11.53
CA PRO A 184 -36.96 7.49 12.56
C PRO A 184 -35.72 6.60 12.30
N LYS A 185 -35.18 6.04 13.40
CA LYS A 185 -34.06 5.08 13.44
C LYS A 185 -34.46 3.69 12.90
N LYS A 186 -33.71 3.14 11.93
CA LYS A 186 -33.79 1.72 11.52
C LYS A 186 -32.65 0.91 12.14
N MET A 187 -32.97 -0.25 12.71
CA MET A 187 -32.04 -1.20 13.33
C MET A 187 -31.05 -1.79 12.29
N LYS A 188 -29.78 -1.93 12.70
CA LYS A 188 -28.71 -2.52 11.90
C LYS A 188 -28.94 -4.03 11.77
N LYS A 189 -29.17 -4.52 10.54
CA LYS A 189 -28.95 -5.93 10.23
C LYS A 189 -27.44 -6.19 10.24
N ALA A 190 -27.00 -7.28 10.88
CA ALA A 190 -25.61 -7.71 10.87
C ALA A 190 -25.14 -7.85 9.41
N LYS A 191 -24.03 -7.18 9.07
CA LYS A 191 -23.38 -7.35 7.76
C LYS A 191 -22.86 -8.78 7.71
N LYS A 192 -23.42 -9.60 6.81
CA LYS A 192 -22.64 -10.70 6.25
C LYS A 192 -21.52 -10.07 5.45
N ASP A 193 -20.30 -10.50 5.70
CA ASP A 193 -19.14 -9.94 5.03
C ASP A 193 -19.21 -10.26 3.54
N ALA A 194 -18.85 -9.29 2.69
CA ALA A 194 -18.88 -9.43 1.23
C ALA A 194 -17.96 -10.56 0.71
N ILE A 195 -17.11 -11.11 1.58
CA ILE A 195 -16.27 -12.27 1.32
C ILE A 195 -17.12 -13.55 1.34
N ASP A 196 -18.10 -13.67 2.24
CA ASP A 196 -18.92 -14.88 2.36
C ASP A 196 -19.87 -15.06 1.16
N GLU A 197 -20.30 -13.96 0.51
CA GLU A 197 -21.09 -14.02 -0.71
C GLU A 197 -20.29 -14.52 -1.93
N LEU A 198 -18.96 -14.33 -1.94
CA LEU A 198 -18.10 -14.80 -3.04
C LEU A 198 -17.92 -16.33 -3.05
N PHE A 199 -18.09 -16.99 -1.90
CA PHE A 199 -17.90 -18.44 -1.76
C PHE A 199 -19.20 -19.23 -1.57
N ALA A 200 -20.35 -18.58 -1.44
CA ALA A 200 -21.65 -19.24 -1.23
C ALA A 200 -22.12 -20.10 -2.43
N GLY A 201 -21.54 -19.90 -3.62
CA GLY A 201 -21.91 -20.62 -4.85
C GLY A 201 -20.93 -21.72 -5.29
N ILE A 202 -19.91 -22.04 -4.50
CA ILE A 202 -18.96 -23.12 -4.81
C ILE A 202 -19.27 -24.30 -3.89
N ARG A 203 -20.18 -25.17 -4.32
CA ARG A 203 -20.37 -26.52 -3.79
C ARG A 203 -20.53 -27.50 -4.93
#